data_AF-A0AAW6Y594-F1
#
_entry.id   AF-A0AAW6Y594-F1
#
_cell.length_a   1.000
_cell.length_b   1.000
_cell.length_c   1.000
_cell.angle_alpha   90.00
_cell.angle_beta   90.00
_cell.angle_gamma   90.00
#
_symmetry.space_group_name_H-M   'P 1'
#
loop_
_entity.id
_entity.type
_entity.pdbx_description
1 polymer ?
#
loop_
_entity_poly.entity_id
_entity_poly.type
_entity_poly.pdbx_seq_one_letter_code
_entity_poly.pdbx_strand_id
1 'polypeptide(L)' 'LTRDFDMTLIPEFTNKTLNTISVDFKGKTYSLKQGVSRFPELRTRENNMMLTFQGTGTLDISYLRGWL' A
#
# COMPACT_ATOMS: atom_id res chain seq x y z
N LEU A 1 18.92 17.75 -13.74
CA LEU A 1 18.59 17.04 -12.48
C LEU A 1 17.15 17.38 -12.12
N THR A 2 16.20 16.53 -12.49
CA THR A 2 14.80 16.70 -12.12
C THR A 2 14.72 16.46 -10.62
N ARG A 3 14.35 17.49 -9.87
CA ARG A 3 14.14 17.41 -8.43
C ARG A 3 12.83 16.65 -8.20
N ASP A 4 12.90 15.33 -8.02
CA ASP A 4 11.79 14.45 -7.59
C ASP A 4 11.38 14.69 -6.14
N PHE A 5 11.27 15.96 -5.73
CA PHE A 5 10.82 16.36 -4.41
C PHE A 5 9.29 16.47 -4.46
N ASP A 6 8.62 15.77 -3.52
CA ASP A 6 7.18 15.82 -3.20
C ASP A 6 6.21 14.80 -3.84
N MET A 7 6.67 13.70 -4.45
CA MET A 7 5.75 12.60 -4.79
C MET A 7 5.49 11.71 -3.56
N THR A 8 4.31 11.86 -2.95
CA THR A 8 3.85 10.91 -1.93
C THR A 8 3.27 9.68 -2.62
N LEU A 9 3.85 8.51 -2.38
CA LEU A 9 3.29 7.26 -2.88
C LEU A 9 2.13 6.83 -1.99
N ILE A 10 0.94 6.70 -2.59
CA ILE A 10 -0.25 6.19 -1.91
C ILE A 10 -0.58 4.82 -2.52
N PRO A 11 -0.30 3.71 -1.82
CA PRO A 11 -0.71 2.41 -2.31
C PRO A 11 -2.22 2.22 -2.14
N GLU A 12 -2.86 1.73 -3.18
CA GLU A 12 -4.20 1.18 -3.17
C GLU A 12 -4.10 -0.33 -3.35
N PHE A 13 -4.71 -1.06 -2.43
CA PHE A 13 -4.69 -2.52 -2.40
C PHE A 13 -6.03 -3.03 -2.88
N THR A 14 -6.03 -3.90 -3.89
CA THR A 14 -7.24 -4.60 -4.32
C THR A 14 -7.07 -6.09 -4.11
N ASN A 15 -7.69 -6.62 -3.05
CA ASN A 15 -7.71 -8.05 -2.81
C ASN A 15 -8.80 -8.69 -3.69
N LYS A 16 -8.39 -9.55 -4.61
CA LYS A 16 -9.29 -10.27 -5.53
C LYS A 16 -9.90 -11.53 -4.91
N THR A 17 -9.43 -11.93 -3.73
CA THR A 17 -9.81 -13.17 -3.06
C THR A 17 -10.69 -12.92 -1.84
N LEU A 18 -11.46 -13.93 -1.45
CA LEU A 18 -12.28 -13.89 -0.22
C LEU A 18 -11.43 -13.99 1.05
N ASN A 19 -10.21 -14.51 0.93
CA ASN A 19 -9.26 -14.63 2.03
C ASN A 19 -8.80 -13.25 2.46
N THR A 20 -8.62 -13.05 3.77
CA THR A 20 -8.01 -11.81 4.27
C THR A 20 -6.49 -11.90 4.11
N ILE A 21 -5.90 -10.90 3.48
CA ILE A 21 -4.45 -10.70 3.43
C ILE A 21 -4.12 -9.61 4.44
N SER A 22 -3.01 -9.70 5.17
CA SER A 22 -2.54 -8.63 6.04
C SER A 22 -1.31 -7.96 5.45
N VAL A 23 -1.19 -6.65 5.65
CA VAL A 23 0.02 -5.89 5.30
C VAL A 23 0.56 -5.18 6.54
N ASP A 24 1.85 -5.37 6.80
CA ASP A 24 2.58 -4.68 7.86
C ASP A 24 3.35 -3.49 7.30
N PHE A 25 3.26 -2.36 7.98
CA PHE A 25 4.01 -1.14 7.67
C PHE A 25 4.28 -0.33 8.93
N LYS A 26 5.55 0.07 9.12
CA LYS A 26 6.01 0.85 10.28
C LYS A 26 5.51 0.30 11.63
N GLY A 27 5.45 -1.02 11.77
CA GLY A 27 5.00 -1.72 12.98
C GLY A 27 3.48 -1.79 13.18
N LYS A 28 2.68 -1.35 12.21
CA LYS A 28 1.22 -1.51 12.19
C LYS A 28 0.80 -2.55 11.17
N THR A 29 -0.16 -3.39 11.54
CA THR A 29 -0.78 -4.39 10.67
C THR A 29 -2.13 -3.91 10.18
N TYR A 30 -2.37 -3.99 8.88
CA TYR A 30 -3.64 -3.62 8.25
C TYR A 30 -4.25 -4.84 7.54
N SER A 31 -5.55 -5.05 7.72
CA SER A 31 -6.26 -6.16 7.07
C SER A 31 -6.83 -5.74 5.72
N LEU A 32 -6.44 -6.45 4.67
CA LEU A 32 -6.91 -6.33 3.30
C LEU A 32 -8.04 -7.34 3.08
N LYS A 33 -9.28 -6.93 3.35
CA LYS A 33 -10.47 -7.73 3.00
C LYS A 33 -10.68 -7.70 1.48
N GLN A 34 -11.51 -8.62 0.97
CA GLN A 34 -11.90 -8.63 -0.44
C GLN A 34 -12.35 -7.24 -0.89
N GLY A 35 -11.89 -6.81 -2.07
CA GLY A 35 -12.18 -5.51 -2.64
C GLY A 35 -11.04 -4.49 -2.43
N VAL A 36 -11.40 -3.22 -2.54
CA VAL A 36 -10.44 -2.10 -2.51
C VAL A 36 -10.23 -1.64 -1.08
N SER A 37 -8.98 -1.63 -0.63
CA SER A 37 -8.55 -1.10 0.66
C SER A 37 -7.57 0.05 0.44
N ARG A 38 -7.92 1.23 0.99
CA ARG A 38 -7.10 2.44 0.94
C ARG A 38 -6.63 2.79 2.35
N PHE A 39 -5.32 2.93 2.52
CA PHE A 39 -4.74 3.33 3.79
C PHE A 39 -3.95 4.62 3.61
N PRO A 40 -4.52 5.78 3.98
CA PRO A 40 -3.81 7.05 4.02
C PRO A 40 -2.56 7.01 4.90
N GLU A 41 -2.48 6.08 5.85
CA GLU A 41 -1.34 5.92 6.76
C GLU A 41 -0.14 5.20 6.11
N LEU A 42 -0.37 4.45 5.02
CA LEU A 42 0.69 3.78 4.25
C LEU A 42 1.42 4.73 3.29
N ARG A 43 1.25 6.05 3.48
CA ARG A 43 1.93 7.08 2.70
C ARG A 43 3.40 7.15 3.09
N THR A 44 4.28 7.18 2.09
CA THR A 44 5.70 7.42 2.34
C THR A 44 6.29 8.41 1.35
N ARG A 45 7.22 9.22 1.86
CA ARG A 45 8.13 10.08 1.08
C ARG A 45 9.52 9.44 0.94
N GLU A 46 9.73 8.31 1.62
CA GLU A 46 10.98 7.57 1.57
C GLU A 46 11.06 6.78 0.27
N ASN A 47 12.22 6.81 -0.39
CA ASN A 47 12.44 6.09 -1.64
C ASN A 47 12.32 4.56 -1.51
N ASN A 48 12.42 4.03 -0.28
CA ASN A 48 12.37 2.61 0.00
C ASN A 48 11.15 2.28 0.89
N MET A 49 10.05 1.88 0.27
CA MET A 49 8.85 1.42 0.96
C MET A 49 8.91 -0.10 1.18
N MET A 50 9.02 -0.53 2.43
CA MET A 50 8.94 -1.96 2.77
C MET A 50 7.52 -2.29 3.25
N LEU A 51 6.85 -3.19 2.52
CA LEU A 51 5.56 -3.76 2.86
C LEU A 51 5.76 -5.25 3.08
N THR A 52 5.32 -5.77 4.23
CA THR A 52 5.33 -7.22 4.48
C THR A 52 3.92 -7.74 4.38
N PHE A 53 3.68 -8.71 3.49
CA PHE A 53 2.37 -9.31 3.30
C PHE A 53 2.31 -10.68 3.95
N GLN A 54 1.16 -10.98 4.54
CA GLN A 54 0.88 -12.28 5.16
C GLN A 54 -0.47 -12.79 4.68
N GLY A 55 -0.51 -14.07 4.28
CA GLY A 55 -1.73 -14.75 3.81
C GLY A 55 -1.58 -15.33 2.40
N THR A 56 -2.66 -15.92 1.92
CA THR A 56 -2.75 -16.55 0.60
C THR A 56 -3.89 -15.95 -0.20
N GLY A 57 -3.56 -15.43 -1.38
CA GLY A 57 -4.53 -14.86 -2.31
C GLY A 57 -3.87 -14.06 -3.43
N THR A 58 -4.69 -13.33 -4.17
CA THR A 58 -4.26 -12.46 -5.26
C THR A 58 -4.52 -11.01 -4.87
N LEU A 59 -3.45 -10.21 -4.87
CA LEU A 59 -3.47 -8.82 -4.45
C LEU A 59 -2.92 -7.94 -5.57
N ASP A 60 -3.75 -7.04 -6.10
CA ASP A 60 -3.28 -5.98 -6.99
C ASP A 60 -2.85 -4.77 -6.14
N ILE A 61 -1.71 -4.18 -6.48
CA ILE A 61 -1.18 -3.00 -5.81
C ILE A 61 -1.03 -1.89 -6.84
N SER A 62 -1.81 -0.83 -6.68
CA SER A 62 -1.75 0.37 -7.52
C SER A 62 -1.10 1.50 -6.74
N TYR A 63 -0.14 2.20 -7.33
CA TYR A 63 0.49 3.36 -6.71
C TYR A 63 -0.07 4.63 -7.33
N LEU A 64 -0.94 5.29 -6.59
CA LEU A 64 -1.44 6.61 -7.00
C LEU A 64 -0.37 7.65 -6.68
N ARG A 65 0.04 8.40 -7.70
CA ARG A 65 0.86 9.61 -7.55
C ARG A 65 -0.08 10.76 -7.24
N GLY A 66 -0.11 11.21 -6.00
CA GLY A 66 -0.89 12.35 -5.56
C GLY A 66 0.01 13.51 -5.15
N TRP A 67 -0.39 14.72 -5.51
CA TRP A 67 0.11 15.95 -4.90
C TRP A 67 -0.74 16.24 -3.65
N LEU A 68 -0.12 16.87 -2.64
CA LEU A 68 -0.86 17.51 -1.55
C LEU A 68 -1.60 18.73 -2.07
#